data_AF-C0PVD7-F1
#
_entry.id   AF-C0PVD7-F1
#
_cell.length_a   1.000
_cell.length_b   1.000
_cell.length_c   1.000
_cell.angle_alpha   90.00
_cell.angle_beta   90.00
_cell.angle_gamma   90.00
#
_symmetry.space_group_name_H-M   'P 1'
#
loop_
_entity.id
_entity.type
_entity.pdbx_description
1 polymer ?
#
loop_
_entity_poly.entity_id
_entity_poly.type
_entity_poly.pdbx_seq_one_letter_code
_entity_poly.pdbx_strand_id
1 'polypeptide(L)' 'MQVITGEMPTFQGLCQLQGDWCTTNCQIAGGRDGLCNKVGLCICRPL' A
#
# COMPACT_ATOMS: atom_id res chain seq x y z
N MET A 1 -3.47 22.47 -6.65
CA MET A 1 -2.85 21.14 -6.57
C MET A 1 -3.39 20.49 -5.31
N GLN A 2 -4.31 19.53 -5.44
CA GLN A 2 -4.86 18.86 -4.27
C GLN A 2 -3.75 18.03 -3.63
N VAL A 3 -3.30 18.45 -2.45
CA VAL A 3 -2.54 17.56 -1.57
C VAL A 3 -3.51 16.44 -1.24
N ILE A 4 -3.23 15.21 -1.67
CA ILE A 4 -3.96 14.03 -1.25
C ILE A 4 -3.60 13.83 0.22
N THR A 5 -4.24 14.59 1.11
CA THR A 5 -4.34 14.24 2.53
C THR A 5 -5.52 13.28 2.73
N GLY A 6 -5.88 12.53 1.68
CA GLY A 6 -6.81 11.41 1.77
C GLY A 6 -6.03 10.20 2.24
N GLU A 7 -6.50 9.59 3.31
CA GLU A 7 -5.91 8.41 3.93
C GLU A 7 -5.56 7.37 2.84
N MET A 8 -4.28 7.01 2.74
CA MET A 8 -3.83 6.00 1.78
C MET A 8 -4.48 4.65 2.13
N PRO A 9 -4.97 3.88 1.14
CA PRO A 9 -5.66 2.64 1.42
C PRO A 9 -4.72 1.62 2.07
N THR A 10 -5.29 0.73 2.86
CA THR A 10 -4.61 -0.47 3.33
C THR A 10 -5.20 -1.69 2.64
N PHE A 11 -4.36 -2.68 2.32
CA PHE A 11 -4.79 -3.91 1.67
C PHE A 11 -4.53 -5.13 2.55
N GLN A 12 -5.49 -6.04 2.64
CA GLN A 12 -5.31 -7.33 3.31
C GLN A 12 -4.95 -8.42 2.30
N GLY A 13 -4.27 -9.48 2.75
CA GLY A 13 -3.95 -10.66 1.94
C GLY A 13 -2.77 -10.49 0.97
N LEU A 14 -2.42 -9.27 0.56
CA LEU A 14 -1.30 -9.03 -0.36
C LEU A 14 0.05 -9.50 0.22
N CYS A 15 0.22 -9.39 1.53
CA CYS A 15 1.46 -9.78 2.22
C CYS A 15 1.69 -11.30 2.28
N GLN A 16 0.69 -12.11 1.92
CA GLN A 16 0.79 -13.57 1.88
C GLN A 16 1.09 -14.08 0.46
N LEU A 17 0.97 -13.21 -0.54
CA LEU A 17 1.25 -13.55 -1.93
C LEU A 17 2.76 -13.53 -2.18
N GLN A 18 3.23 -14.38 -3.08
CA GLN A 18 4.63 -14.37 -3.50
C GLN A 18 4.91 -13.11 -4.35
N GLY A 19 5.93 -12.34 -3.95
CA GLY A 19 6.34 -11.11 -4.63
C GLY A 19 5.84 -9.84 -3.93
N ASP A 20 6.25 -8.68 -4.43
CA ASP A 20 5.91 -7.38 -3.83
C ASP A 20 4.56 -6.83 -4.32
N TRP A 21 3.50 -7.56 -4.00
CA TRP A 21 2.14 -7.17 -4.32
C TRP A 21 1.68 -5.97 -3.51
N CYS A 22 2.22 -5.77 -2.31
CA CYS A 22 1.91 -4.63 -1.48
C CYS A 22 2.33 -3.31 -2.16
N THR A 23 3.60 -3.18 -2.55
CA THR A 23 4.08 -2.00 -3.30
C THR A 23 3.34 -1.81 -4.60
N THR A 24 3.14 -2.89 -5.37
CA THR A 24 2.45 -2.84 -6.66
C THR A 24 1.05 -2.24 -6.54
N ASN A 25 0.25 -2.71 -5.58
CA ASN A 25 -1.12 -2.21 -5.38
C ASN A 25 -1.13 -0.79 -4.81
N CYS A 26 -0.18 -0.45 -3.94
CA CYS A 26 -0.05 0.92 -3.44
C CYS A 26 0.29 1.91 -4.56
N GLN A 27 1.16 1.53 -5.50
CA GLN A 27 1.48 2.36 -6.67
C GLN A 27 0.27 2.54 -7.60
N ILE A 28 -0.51 1.48 -7.83
CA ILE A 28 -1.77 1.55 -8.58
C ILE A 28 -2.77 2.49 -7.91
N ALA A 29 -2.82 2.49 -6.56
CA ALA A 29 -3.67 3.38 -5.78
C ALA A 29 -3.17 4.83 -5.69
N GLY A 30 -2.04 5.17 -6.33
CA GLY A 30 -1.46 6.51 -6.31
C GLY A 30 -0.54 6.80 -5.13
N GLY A 31 -0.14 5.78 -4.37
CA GLY A 31 0.91 5.84 -3.37
C GLY A 31 2.32 5.64 -3.96
N ARG A 32 3.35 5.84 -3.14
CA ARG A 32 4.75 5.63 -3.51
C ARG A 32 5.12 4.15 -3.53
N ASP A 33 4.76 3.47 -2.44
CA ASP A 33 5.03 2.08 -2.17
C ASP A 33 4.16 1.59 -0.99
N GLY A 34 4.36 0.34 -0.57
CA GLY A 34 3.65 -0.25 0.55
C GLY A 34 4.57 -1.05 1.46
N LEU A 35 4.19 -1.18 2.73
CA LEU A 35 4.90 -2.02 3.70
C LEU A 35 3.94 -3.00 4.36
N CYS A 36 4.35 -4.27 4.41
CA CYS A 36 3.66 -5.30 5.16
C CYS A 36 4.00 -5.20 6.64
N ASN A 37 2.97 -5.10 7.49
CA ASN A 37 3.15 -5.18 8.93
C ASN A 37 3.10 -6.64 9.45
N LYS A 38 3.32 -6.82 10.76
CA LYS A 38 3.38 -8.14 11.40
C LYS A 38 2.06 -8.93 11.39
N VAL A 39 0.92 -8.27 11.12
CA VAL A 39 -0.39 -8.93 11.02
C VAL A 39 -0.80 -9.19 9.56
N GLY A 40 0.12 -8.99 8.60
CA GLY A 40 -0.14 -9.23 7.18
C GLY A 40 -1.00 -8.16 6.50
N LEU A 41 -1.11 -6.97 7.09
CA LEU A 41 -1.74 -5.80 6.47
C LEU A 41 -0.69 -5.03 5.68
N CYS A 42 -1.01 -4.74 4.41
CA CYS A 42 -0.25 -3.84 3.57
C CYS A 42 -0.68 -2.39 3.84
N ILE A 43 0.27 -1.55 4.24
CA ILE A 43 0.06 -0.13 4.54
C ILE A 43 0.72 0.69 3.44
N CYS A 44 -0.06 1.45 2.68
CA CYS A 44 0.45 2.29 1.60
C CYS A 44 1.02 3.61 2.13
N ARG A 45 2.15 4.03 1.54
CA ARG A 45 2.78 5.32 1.83
C ARG A 45 2.49 6.32 0.70
N PRO A 46 2.22 7.59 1.02
CA PRO A 46 2.00 8.63 0.02
C PRO A 46 3.28 8.93 -0.79
N LEU A 47 3.10 9.53 -1.98
CA LEU A 47 4.17 10.03 -2.86
C LEU A 47 4.96 11.20 -2.27
#